data_AF-A0A6M3JQA2-F1
#
_entry.id   AF-A0A6M3JQA2-F1
#
_cell.length_a   1.000
_cell.length_b   1.000
_cell.length_c   1.000
_cell.angle_alpha   90.00
_cell.angle_beta   90.00
_cell.angle_gamma   90.00
#
_symmetry.space_group_name_H-M   'P 1'
#
loop_
_entity.id
_entity.type
_entity.pdbx_description
1 polymer ?
#
loop_
_entity_poly.entity_id
_entity_poly.type
_entity_poly.pdbx_seq_one_letter_code
_entity_poly.pdbx_strand_id
1 'polypeptide(L)'
;MTTDGTVNAQDASAKKQDTSAEEQGTSKTKTYTESEVMKIKNDALAQAGRDAKALEQKAADLKEREDAHAQWQRERDEEEYEKARGNPEALSALQRERADRATSKSIKEERDALERERVAFQVEKDTANAIKKEHDIAALAEKYQIPVQVLKDLDLDVERTEKVAQRLTTLSPEALGKTTPAIVPKKRDSGVTLGGGNNLSGLKPKEVLKEIQRKLSE
;
A
#
# COMPACT_ATOMS: atom_id res chain seq x y z
N MET A 1 25.30 -4.34 -56.50
CA MET A 1 26.60 -4.25 -55.81
C MET A 1 27.02 -2.79 -55.76
N THR A 2 26.88 -2.17 -54.60
CA THR A 2 27.61 -0.97 -54.19
C THR A 2 27.64 -1.01 -52.66
N THR A 3 28.86 -1.07 -52.17
CA THR A 3 29.33 -1.09 -50.78
C THR A 3 29.11 0.28 -50.13
N ASP A 4 28.72 0.34 -48.86
CA ASP A 4 29.59 1.07 -47.93
C ASP A 4 29.40 0.59 -46.49
N GLY A 5 30.54 0.33 -45.90
CA GLY A 5 30.71 -0.12 -44.54
C GLY A 5 32.20 -0.06 -44.30
N THR A 6 32.69 1.00 -43.67
CA THR A 6 33.76 0.88 -42.69
C THR A 6 33.91 2.12 -41.83
N VAL A 7 34.14 1.81 -40.56
CA VAL A 7 34.51 2.60 -39.40
C VAL A 7 35.78 3.44 -39.67
N ASN A 8 35.89 4.62 -39.06
CA ASN A 8 37.17 5.08 -38.54
C ASN A 8 36.98 5.98 -37.30
N ALA A 9 37.38 5.40 -36.16
CA ALA A 9 37.75 6.14 -34.96
C ALA A 9 39.17 6.68 -35.15
N GLN A 10 39.41 7.94 -34.74
CA GLN A 10 40.74 8.39 -34.37
C GLN A 10 40.68 9.17 -33.05
N ASP A 11 41.37 8.56 -32.10
CA ASP A 11 41.84 9.00 -30.79
C ASP A 11 42.83 10.18 -30.89
N ALA A 12 42.77 11.11 -29.93
CA ALA A 12 43.95 11.78 -29.38
C ALA A 12 43.62 12.46 -28.04
N SER A 13 43.49 11.62 -27.02
CA SER A 13 43.98 11.78 -25.65
C SER A 13 44.63 13.12 -25.19
N ALA A 14 44.15 13.57 -24.01
CA ALA A 14 44.90 14.10 -22.86
C ALA A 14 45.29 15.60 -22.75
N LYS A 15 44.68 16.28 -21.77
CA LYS A 15 45.43 16.87 -20.65
C LYS A 15 44.57 17.01 -19.39
N LYS A 16 44.98 16.29 -18.35
CA LYS A 16 44.58 16.50 -16.95
C LYS A 16 44.97 17.91 -16.51
N GLN A 17 44.09 18.59 -15.78
CA GLN A 17 44.51 19.54 -14.77
C GLN A 17 43.57 19.42 -13.57
N ASP A 18 44.12 18.89 -12.48
CA ASP A 18 43.54 18.91 -11.14
C ASP A 18 43.33 20.35 -10.69
N THR A 19 42.13 20.67 -10.22
CA THR A 19 41.94 21.63 -9.14
C THR A 19 40.93 21.05 -8.16
N SER A 20 41.48 20.53 -7.06
CA SER A 20 40.78 20.19 -5.84
C SER A 20 40.00 21.41 -5.33
N ALA A 21 38.68 21.26 -5.24
CA ALA A 21 37.83 22.08 -4.38
C ALA A 21 36.85 21.12 -3.71
N GLU A 22 37.05 20.93 -2.41
CA GLU A 22 36.14 20.23 -1.51
C GLU A 22 34.76 20.90 -1.54
N GLU A 23 33.80 20.34 -2.27
CA GLU A 23 32.39 20.70 -2.10
C GLU A 23 31.80 19.89 -0.95
N GLN A 24 31.60 20.58 0.17
CA GLN A 24 30.76 20.12 1.29
C GLN A 24 29.40 19.63 0.77
N GLY A 25 29.13 18.34 1.00
CA GLY A 25 27.83 17.73 0.77
C GLY A 25 26.77 18.26 1.74
N THR A 26 26.22 19.44 1.46
CA THR A 26 24.89 19.81 1.96
C THR A 26 23.87 19.34 0.92
N SER A 27 23.07 18.33 1.27
CA SER A 27 21.92 17.92 0.49
C SER A 27 21.02 19.13 0.23
N LYS A 28 21.09 19.71 -0.98
CA LYS A 28 20.24 20.83 -1.38
C LYS A 28 18.79 20.34 -1.41
N THR A 29 18.01 20.72 -0.41
CA THR A 29 16.56 20.48 -0.38
C THR A 29 15.94 21.22 -1.56
N LYS A 30 15.58 20.49 -2.63
CA LYS A 30 14.84 21.06 -3.77
C LYS A 30 13.48 21.53 -3.27
N THR A 31 13.29 22.84 -3.20
CA THR A 31 12.00 23.46 -2.92
C THR A 31 11.25 23.57 -4.23
N TYR A 32 10.18 22.79 -4.41
CA TYR A 32 9.34 22.85 -5.61
C TYR A 32 8.37 24.02 -5.50
N THR A 33 8.18 24.73 -6.61
CA THR A 33 7.11 25.71 -6.75
C THR A 33 5.75 25.01 -6.81
N GLU A 34 4.68 25.70 -6.40
CA GLU A 34 3.32 25.14 -6.43
C GLU A 34 2.91 24.69 -7.85
N SER A 35 3.38 25.40 -8.88
CA SER A 35 3.20 25.01 -10.28
C SER A 35 3.93 23.73 -10.67
N GLU A 36 5.10 23.45 -10.12
CA GLU A 36 5.85 22.21 -10.37
C GLU A 36 5.17 21.03 -9.67
N VAL A 37 4.67 21.23 -8.44
CA VAL A 37 3.90 20.21 -7.72
C VAL A 37 2.62 19.86 -8.49
N MET A 38 1.90 20.85 -9.02
CA MET A 38 0.69 20.62 -9.82
C MET A 38 1.00 19.90 -11.15
N LYS A 39 2.10 20.25 -11.82
CA LYS A 39 2.55 19.52 -13.03
C LYS A 39 2.88 18.07 -12.71
N ILE A 40 3.68 17.81 -11.68
CA ILE A 40 4.03 16.45 -11.27
C ILE A 40 2.78 15.63 -10.93
N LYS A 41 1.81 16.21 -10.22
CA LYS A 41 0.52 15.55 -9.93
C LYS A 41 -0.26 15.22 -11.20
N ASN A 42 -0.38 16.16 -12.12
CA ASN A 42 -1.11 15.95 -13.37
C ASN A 42 -0.42 14.92 -14.26
N ASP A 43 0.91 14.95 -14.35
CA ASP A 43 1.70 13.97 -15.09
C ASP A 43 1.56 12.58 -14.47
N ALA A 44 1.59 12.47 -13.15
CA ALA A 44 1.35 11.20 -12.44
C ALA A 44 -0.06 10.66 -12.68
N LEU A 45 -1.09 11.52 -12.68
CA LEU A 45 -2.47 11.12 -12.98
C LEU A 45 -2.61 10.68 -14.45
N ALA A 46 -1.98 11.38 -15.39
CA ALA A 46 -1.98 11.02 -16.80
C ALA A 46 -1.24 9.69 -17.05
N GLN A 47 -0.11 9.48 -16.37
CA GLN A 47 0.62 8.22 -16.38
C GLN A 47 -0.25 7.07 -15.85
N ALA A 48 -0.87 7.26 -14.68
CA ALA A 48 -1.78 6.27 -14.07
C ALA A 48 -2.95 5.94 -14.99
N GLY A 49 -3.52 6.93 -15.69
CA GLY A 49 -4.58 6.70 -16.69
C GLY A 49 -4.12 5.88 -17.90
N ARG A 50 -2.89 6.09 -18.37
CA ARG A 50 -2.29 5.27 -19.44
C ARG A 50 -2.01 3.85 -18.99
N ASP A 51 -1.47 3.69 -17.78
CA ASP A 51 -1.16 2.39 -17.21
C ASP A 51 -2.44 1.58 -16.96
N ALA A 52 -3.50 2.23 -16.47
CA ALA A 52 -4.82 1.59 -16.30
C ALA A 52 -5.37 1.06 -17.63
N LYS A 53 -5.32 1.86 -18.71
CA LYS A 53 -5.73 1.41 -20.05
C LYS A 53 -4.86 0.27 -20.57
N ALA A 54 -3.56 0.33 -20.35
CA ALA A 54 -2.64 -0.74 -20.77
C ALA A 54 -2.91 -2.05 -20.01
N LEU A 55 -3.27 -1.97 -18.72
CA LEU A 55 -3.68 -3.13 -17.93
C LEU A 55 -5.03 -3.69 -18.40
N GLU A 56 -5.99 -2.82 -18.70
CA GLU A 56 -7.30 -3.23 -19.23
C GLU A 56 -7.17 -3.95 -20.58
N GLN A 57 -6.35 -3.41 -21.50
CA GLN A 57 -6.05 -4.05 -22.77
C GLN A 57 -5.37 -5.41 -22.58
N LYS A 58 -4.37 -5.50 -21.71
CA LYS A 58 -3.72 -6.79 -21.40
C LYS A 58 -4.70 -7.80 -20.80
N ALA A 59 -5.61 -7.36 -19.94
CA ALA A 59 -6.62 -8.23 -19.36
C ALA A 59 -7.61 -8.73 -20.43
N ALA A 60 -8.01 -7.88 -21.37
CA ALA A 60 -8.83 -8.27 -22.51
C ALA A 60 -8.11 -9.27 -23.41
N ASP A 61 -6.85 -9.00 -23.78
CA ASP A 61 -6.04 -9.89 -24.62
C ASP A 61 -5.82 -11.26 -23.95
N LEU A 62 -5.57 -11.28 -22.65
CA LEU A 62 -5.43 -12.53 -21.89
C LEU A 62 -6.72 -13.32 -21.88
N LYS A 63 -7.85 -12.66 -21.66
CA LYS A 63 -9.17 -13.30 -21.67
C LYS A 63 -9.49 -13.89 -23.05
N GLU A 64 -9.23 -13.15 -24.12
CA GLU A 64 -9.45 -13.66 -25.48
C GLU A 64 -8.60 -14.89 -25.78
N ARG A 65 -7.33 -14.89 -25.35
CA ARG A 65 -6.44 -16.05 -25.48
C ARG A 65 -6.90 -17.25 -24.66
N GLU A 66 -7.38 -17.02 -23.44
CA GLU A 66 -7.92 -18.06 -22.57
C GLU A 66 -9.18 -18.69 -23.19
N ASP A 67 -10.09 -17.87 -23.72
CA ASP A 67 -11.31 -18.30 -24.39
C ASP A 67 -10.99 -19.11 -25.66
N ALA A 68 -10.05 -18.63 -26.49
CA ALA A 68 -9.61 -19.33 -27.69
C ALA A 68 -8.97 -20.70 -27.37
N HIS A 69 -8.13 -20.74 -26.34
CA HIS A 69 -7.51 -21.99 -25.91
C HIS A 69 -8.54 -22.97 -25.32
N ALA A 70 -9.53 -22.48 -24.57
CA ALA A 70 -10.61 -23.29 -24.05
C ALA A 70 -11.48 -23.88 -25.16
N GLN A 71 -11.77 -23.11 -26.22
CA GLN A 71 -12.49 -23.61 -27.39
C GLN A 71 -11.69 -24.69 -28.12
N TRP A 72 -10.41 -24.44 -28.38
CA TRP A 72 -9.52 -25.42 -29.01
C TRP A 72 -9.44 -26.74 -28.22
N GLN A 73 -9.36 -26.67 -26.89
CA GLN A 73 -9.38 -27.88 -26.05
C GLN A 73 -10.69 -28.64 -26.19
N ARG A 74 -11.85 -27.95 -26.22
CA ARG A 74 -13.16 -28.60 -26.40
C ARG A 74 -13.27 -29.30 -27.74
N GLU A 75 -12.85 -28.64 -28.82
CA GLU A 75 -12.88 -29.22 -30.17
C GLU A 75 -12.02 -30.48 -30.25
N ARG A 76 -10.81 -30.43 -29.67
CA ARG A 76 -9.94 -31.59 -29.61
C ARG A 76 -10.54 -32.72 -28.77
N ASP A 77 -11.06 -32.40 -27.59
CA ASP A 77 -11.68 -33.38 -26.70
C ASP A 77 -12.89 -34.06 -27.37
N GLU A 78 -13.67 -33.34 -28.16
CA GLU A 78 -14.80 -33.88 -28.94
C GLU A 78 -14.32 -34.78 -30.09
N GLU A 79 -13.29 -34.36 -30.82
CA GLU A 79 -12.70 -35.15 -31.90
C GLU A 79 -12.13 -36.48 -31.39
N GLU A 80 -11.43 -36.45 -30.25
CA GLU A 80 -10.91 -37.65 -29.60
C GLU A 80 -12.04 -38.57 -29.11
N TYR A 81 -13.16 -38.00 -28.64
CA TYR A 81 -14.33 -38.76 -28.21
C TYR A 81 -15.03 -39.47 -29.38
N GLU A 82 -15.25 -38.77 -30.51
CA GLU A 82 -15.84 -39.37 -31.71
C GLU A 82 -14.95 -40.47 -32.30
N LYS A 83 -13.62 -40.31 -32.28
CA LYS A 83 -12.67 -41.36 -32.68
C LYS A 83 -12.74 -42.59 -31.77
N ALA A 84 -12.94 -42.39 -30.46
CA ALA A 84 -13.02 -43.46 -29.47
C ALA A 84 -14.43 -44.09 -29.35
N ARG A 85 -15.46 -43.52 -29.99
CA ARG A 85 -16.87 -43.90 -29.82
C ARG A 85 -17.17 -45.37 -30.06
N GLY A 86 -16.45 -46.00 -30.99
CA GLY A 86 -16.60 -47.43 -31.30
C GLY A 86 -15.75 -48.36 -30.43
N ASN A 87 -14.90 -47.84 -29.55
CA ASN A 87 -13.99 -48.62 -28.72
C ASN A 87 -14.19 -48.32 -27.22
N PRO A 88 -14.80 -49.24 -26.45
CA PRO A 88 -15.11 -49.02 -25.05
C PRO A 88 -13.87 -48.85 -24.16
N GLU A 89 -12.74 -49.49 -24.50
CA GLU A 89 -11.51 -49.34 -23.72
C GLU A 89 -10.93 -47.93 -23.88
N ALA A 90 -10.88 -47.43 -25.13
CA ALA A 90 -10.43 -46.08 -25.44
C ALA A 90 -11.33 -45.01 -24.79
N LEU A 91 -12.65 -45.22 -24.80
CA LEU A 91 -13.62 -44.37 -24.11
C LEU A 91 -13.35 -44.29 -22.60
N SER A 92 -13.08 -45.43 -21.96
CA SER A 92 -12.79 -45.47 -20.52
C SER A 92 -11.49 -44.73 -20.17
N ALA A 93 -10.46 -44.84 -21.02
CA ALA A 93 -9.19 -44.15 -20.84
C ALA A 93 -9.38 -42.63 -20.93
N LEU A 94 -10.13 -42.17 -21.93
CA LEU A 94 -10.43 -40.75 -22.16
C LEU A 94 -11.26 -40.15 -21.00
N GLN A 95 -12.22 -40.92 -20.46
CA GLN A 95 -12.98 -40.52 -19.29
C GLN A 95 -12.11 -40.39 -18.03
N ARG A 96 -11.19 -41.34 -17.80
CA ARG A 96 -10.23 -41.26 -16.69
C ARG A 96 -9.32 -40.05 -16.84
N GLU A 97 -8.79 -39.81 -18.03
CA GLU A 97 -7.93 -38.66 -18.29
C GLU A 97 -8.67 -37.33 -18.05
N ARG A 98 -9.93 -37.22 -18.47
CA ARG A 98 -10.75 -36.03 -18.17
C ARG A 98 -10.99 -35.86 -16.67
N ALA A 99 -11.21 -36.95 -15.93
CA ALA A 99 -11.34 -36.90 -14.47
C ALA A 99 -10.05 -36.46 -13.78
N ASP A 100 -8.89 -36.96 -14.22
CA ASP A 100 -7.58 -36.57 -13.71
C ASP A 100 -7.27 -35.09 -14.02
N ARG A 101 -7.62 -34.62 -15.24
CA ARG A 101 -7.50 -33.20 -15.60
C ARG A 101 -8.40 -32.33 -14.71
N ALA A 102 -9.63 -32.75 -14.43
CA ALA A 102 -10.57 -32.01 -13.59
C ALA A 102 -10.10 -31.92 -12.13
N THR A 103 -9.65 -33.04 -11.55
CA THR A 103 -9.08 -33.07 -10.19
C THR A 103 -7.82 -32.22 -10.08
N SER A 104 -6.92 -32.28 -11.07
CA SER A 104 -5.72 -31.44 -11.11
C SER A 104 -6.06 -29.94 -11.15
N LYS A 105 -7.09 -29.54 -11.92
CA LYS A 105 -7.57 -28.16 -11.96
C LYS A 105 -8.12 -27.71 -10.60
N SER A 106 -8.98 -28.51 -9.97
CA SER A 106 -9.52 -28.23 -8.64
C SER A 106 -8.42 -28.08 -7.58
N ILE A 107 -7.41 -28.97 -7.57
CA ILE A 107 -6.28 -28.86 -6.63
C ILE A 107 -5.49 -27.57 -6.85
N LYS A 108 -5.31 -27.13 -8.10
CA LYS A 108 -4.64 -25.86 -8.41
C LYS A 108 -5.47 -24.67 -7.93
N GLU A 109 -6.77 -24.65 -8.21
CA GLU A 109 -7.68 -23.60 -7.76
C GLU A 109 -7.71 -23.48 -6.24
N GLU A 110 -7.74 -24.60 -5.51
CA GLU A 110 -7.65 -24.62 -4.05
C GLU A 110 -6.31 -24.07 -3.54
N ARG A 111 -5.19 -24.43 -4.17
CA ARG A 111 -3.87 -23.89 -3.81
C ARG A 111 -3.80 -22.39 -4.02
N ASP A 112 -4.28 -21.91 -5.17
CA ASP A 112 -4.29 -20.48 -5.49
C ASP A 112 -5.20 -19.70 -4.54
N ALA A 113 -6.36 -20.27 -4.15
CA ALA A 113 -7.25 -19.67 -3.16
C ALA A 113 -6.57 -19.58 -1.78
N LEU A 114 -5.91 -20.65 -1.33
CA LEU A 114 -5.20 -20.70 -0.07
C LEU A 114 -4.01 -19.72 -0.05
N GLU A 115 -3.29 -19.58 -1.16
CA GLU A 115 -2.22 -18.59 -1.28
C GLU A 115 -2.75 -17.16 -1.19
N ARG A 116 -3.85 -16.84 -1.86
CA ARG A 116 -4.52 -15.53 -1.73
C ARG A 116 -4.96 -15.25 -0.29
N GLU A 117 -5.53 -16.24 0.39
CA GLU A 117 -5.93 -16.12 1.79
C GLU A 117 -4.72 -15.88 2.71
N ARG A 118 -3.61 -16.58 2.48
CA ARG A 118 -2.36 -16.36 3.24
C ARG A 118 -1.81 -14.95 3.04
N VAL A 119 -1.82 -14.45 1.81
CA VAL A 119 -1.38 -13.08 1.52
C VAL A 119 -2.30 -12.07 2.20
N ALA A 120 -3.63 -12.25 2.10
CA ALA A 120 -4.59 -11.38 2.75
C ALA A 120 -4.41 -11.37 4.28
N PHE A 121 -4.25 -12.54 4.88
CA PHE A 121 -4.00 -12.67 6.31
C PHE A 121 -2.68 -12.03 6.75
N GLN A 122 -1.62 -12.18 5.95
CA GLN A 122 -0.34 -11.55 6.24
C GLN A 122 -0.45 -10.02 6.20
N VAL A 123 -1.15 -9.46 5.21
CA VAL A 123 -1.43 -8.01 5.14
C VAL A 123 -2.27 -7.55 6.34
N GLU A 124 -3.29 -8.30 6.72
CA GLU A 124 -4.10 -8.00 7.91
C GLU A 124 -3.26 -8.02 9.19
N LYS A 125 -2.37 -9.01 9.34
CA LYS A 125 -1.46 -9.11 10.46
C LYS A 125 -0.48 -7.93 10.50
N ASP A 126 0.08 -7.55 9.36
CA ASP A 126 1.05 -6.45 9.28
C ASP A 126 0.39 -5.11 9.56
N THR A 127 -0.83 -4.88 9.05
CA THR A 127 -1.62 -3.68 9.37
C THR A 127 -2.01 -3.64 10.85
N ALA A 128 -2.45 -4.76 11.44
CA ALA A 128 -2.75 -4.83 12.86
C ALA A 128 -1.51 -4.56 13.74
N ASN A 129 -0.35 -5.08 13.35
CA ASN A 129 0.91 -4.82 14.05
C ASN A 129 1.34 -3.34 13.93
N ALA A 130 1.16 -2.72 12.77
CA ALA A 130 1.42 -1.31 12.58
C ALA A 130 0.53 -0.45 13.49
N ILE A 131 -0.77 -0.73 13.56
CA ILE A 131 -1.71 -0.02 14.45
C ILE A 131 -1.30 -0.18 15.92
N LYS A 132 -0.91 -1.39 16.36
CA LYS A 132 -0.43 -1.63 17.72
C LYS A 132 0.84 -0.81 18.00
N LYS A 133 1.81 -0.81 17.09
CA LYS A 133 3.04 -0.01 17.20
C LYS A 133 2.70 1.47 17.35
N GLU A 134 1.75 2.00 16.58
CA GLU A 134 1.32 3.40 16.71
C GLU A 134 0.70 3.71 18.08
N HIS A 135 -0.14 2.81 18.59
CA HIS A 135 -0.77 2.96 19.91
C HIS A 135 0.26 2.94 21.03
N ASP A 136 1.24 2.02 20.96
CA ASP A 136 2.32 1.91 21.94
C ASP A 136 3.23 3.15 21.93
N ILE A 137 3.55 3.68 20.73
CA ILE A 137 4.29 4.93 20.59
C ILE A 137 3.50 6.10 21.20
N ALA A 138 2.18 6.17 20.99
CA ALA A 138 1.34 7.21 21.58
C ALA A 138 1.29 7.11 23.12
N ALA A 139 1.21 5.89 23.67
CA ALA A 139 1.25 5.67 25.12
C ALA A 139 2.61 6.07 25.74
N LEU A 140 3.72 5.78 25.05
CA LEU A 140 5.06 6.21 25.47
C LEU A 140 5.21 7.74 25.41
N ALA A 141 4.71 8.36 24.34
CA ALA A 141 4.68 9.82 24.20
C ALA A 141 3.94 10.50 25.35
N GLU A 142 2.77 9.98 25.74
CA GLU A 142 2.01 10.48 26.90
C GLU A 142 2.76 10.27 28.22
N LYS A 143 3.32 9.07 28.43
CA LYS A 143 4.08 8.71 29.65
C LYS A 143 5.30 9.60 29.86
N TYR A 144 6.00 9.96 28.79
CA TYR A 144 7.23 10.75 28.84
C TYR A 144 7.03 12.23 28.48
N GLN A 145 5.80 12.66 28.21
CA GLN A 145 5.45 14.03 27.80
C GLN A 145 6.23 14.53 26.58
N ILE A 146 6.45 13.64 25.61
CA ILE A 146 7.16 13.94 24.35
C ILE A 146 6.12 14.02 23.22
N PRO A 147 6.26 14.93 22.24
CA PRO A 147 5.36 14.93 21.08
C PRO A 147 5.41 13.60 20.32
N VAL A 148 4.24 13.00 20.06
CA VAL A 148 4.10 11.70 19.36
C VAL A 148 4.89 11.68 18.04
N GLN A 149 4.89 12.81 17.32
CA GLN A 149 5.58 12.94 16.04
C GLN A 149 7.09 12.68 16.14
N VAL A 150 7.73 13.15 17.21
CA VAL A 150 9.17 12.95 17.44
C VAL A 150 9.52 11.47 17.61
N LEU A 151 8.62 10.69 18.21
CA LEU A 151 8.81 9.25 18.37
C LEU A 151 8.43 8.46 17.10
N LYS A 152 7.45 8.93 16.33
CA LYS A 152 7.06 8.32 15.05
C LYS A 152 8.14 8.48 13.98
N ASP A 153 8.78 9.66 13.90
CA ASP A 153 9.79 9.97 12.88
C ASP A 153 11.08 9.14 13.03
N LEU A 154 11.29 8.54 14.20
CA LEU A 154 12.45 7.67 14.47
C LEU A 154 12.29 6.26 13.89
N ASP A 155 11.06 5.84 13.59
CA ASP A 155 10.68 4.50 13.10
C ASP A 155 11.41 3.33 13.82
N LEU A 156 11.56 3.44 15.14
CA LEU A 156 12.21 2.43 15.96
C LEU A 156 11.20 1.40 16.47
N ASP A 157 11.69 0.22 16.85
CA ASP A 157 10.90 -0.74 17.63
C ASP A 157 10.46 -0.13 18.96
N VAL A 158 9.33 -0.61 19.51
CA VAL A 158 8.73 -0.06 20.74
C VAL A 158 9.73 -0.04 21.91
N GLU A 159 10.53 -1.09 22.09
CA GLU A 159 11.56 -1.17 23.14
C GLU A 159 12.68 -0.13 22.98
N ARG A 160 13.09 0.14 21.74
CA ARG A 160 14.11 1.15 21.45
C ARG A 160 13.52 2.55 21.60
N THR A 161 12.26 2.72 21.20
CA THR A 161 11.50 3.96 21.36
C THR A 161 11.36 4.33 22.83
N GLU A 162 11.09 3.38 23.73
CA GLU A 162 11.05 3.65 25.18
C GLU A 162 12.40 4.13 25.72
N LYS A 163 13.52 3.49 25.32
CA LYS A 163 14.86 3.92 25.74
C LYS A 163 15.22 5.30 25.22
N VAL A 164 14.82 5.64 23.99
CA VAL A 164 15.02 6.97 23.42
C VAL A 164 14.14 8.00 24.13
N ALA A 165 12.87 7.69 24.38
CA ALA A 165 11.97 8.55 25.13
C ALA A 165 12.51 8.86 26.54
N GLN A 166 13.00 7.85 27.27
CA GLN A 166 13.67 8.03 28.56
C GLN A 166 14.88 8.98 28.45
N ARG A 167 15.75 8.79 27.45
CA ARG A 167 16.92 9.67 27.25
C ARG A 167 16.54 11.09 26.88
N LEU A 168 15.49 11.27 26.08
CA LEU A 168 14.97 12.57 25.70
C LEU A 168 14.41 13.33 26.90
N THR A 169 13.82 12.64 27.89
CA THR A 169 13.40 13.31 29.14
C THR A 169 14.56 13.73 30.05
N THR A 170 15.73 13.08 29.94
CA THR A 170 16.93 13.45 30.71
C THR A 170 17.74 14.58 30.07
N LEU A 171 17.51 14.86 28.78
CA LEU A 171 18.05 16.01 28.07
C LEU A 171 17.09 17.18 28.29
N SER A 172 17.58 18.24 28.96
CA SER A 172 16.84 19.44 29.37
C SER A 172 15.68 19.88 28.44
N PRO A 173 14.53 20.35 28.98
CA PRO A 173 13.35 20.75 28.19
C PRO A 173 13.59 21.89 27.19
N GLU A 174 14.76 22.52 27.17
CA GLU A 174 15.15 23.50 26.14
C GLU A 174 15.43 22.87 24.76
N ALA A 175 15.75 21.58 24.69
CA ALA A 175 15.98 20.88 23.41
C ALA A 175 14.69 20.43 22.71
N LEU A 176 13.55 20.44 23.41
CA LEU A 176 12.26 19.93 22.93
C LEU A 176 11.34 20.98 22.30
N GLY A 177 11.82 22.22 22.12
CA GLY A 177 11.06 23.29 21.49
C GLY A 177 9.91 23.76 22.37
N LYS A 178 10.02 24.98 22.91
CA LYS A 178 8.95 25.66 23.64
C LYS A 178 7.76 25.94 22.72
N THR A 179 6.87 24.97 22.51
CA THR A 179 5.48 25.22 22.09
C THR A 179 4.60 24.04 22.48
N THR A 180 4.12 24.01 23.72
CA THR A 180 2.69 23.77 24.00
C THR A 180 2.39 24.03 25.49
N PRO A 181 1.26 24.68 25.81
CA PRO A 181 0.86 24.98 27.19
C PRO A 181 0.56 23.68 27.94
N ALA A 182 0.80 23.68 29.25
CA ALA A 182 0.56 22.56 30.15
C ALA A 182 -0.78 21.86 29.86
N ILE A 183 -0.72 20.62 29.39
CA ILE A 183 -1.89 19.76 29.22
C ILE A 183 -2.33 19.33 30.63
N VAL A 184 -3.43 19.91 31.08
CA VAL A 184 -4.18 19.45 32.26
C VAL A 184 -4.50 17.96 32.05
N PRO A 185 -4.20 17.06 33.01
CA PRO A 185 -4.44 15.64 32.84
C PRO A 185 -5.93 15.38 32.58
N LYS A 186 -6.27 14.89 31.39
CA LYS A 186 -7.59 14.30 31.15
C LYS A 186 -7.70 13.08 32.05
N LYS A 187 -8.57 13.15 33.06
CA LYS A 187 -8.98 11.99 33.84
C LYS A 187 -9.41 10.89 32.86
N ARG A 188 -8.88 9.68 33.05
CA ARG A 188 -9.32 8.48 32.33
C ARG A 188 -10.84 8.39 32.45
N ASP A 189 -11.52 8.32 31.30
CA ASP A 189 -12.95 8.05 31.25
C ASP A 189 -13.21 6.69 31.92
N SER A 190 -13.83 6.73 33.09
CA SER A 190 -14.44 5.56 33.69
C SER A 190 -15.57 5.12 32.77
N GLY A 191 -15.46 3.93 32.19
CA GLY A 191 -16.46 3.31 31.32
C GLY A 191 -17.82 3.12 31.99
N VAL A 192 -18.56 4.21 32.15
CA VAL A 192 -19.96 4.24 32.57
C VAL A 192 -20.76 4.67 31.35
N THR A 193 -21.25 3.69 30.61
CA THR A 193 -22.31 3.90 29.62
C THR A 193 -23.61 4.11 30.38
N LEU A 194 -24.18 5.31 30.33
CA LEU A 194 -25.59 5.54 30.68
C LEU A 194 -26.18 6.66 29.81
N GLY A 195 -26.98 6.22 28.83
CA GLY A 195 -28.25 6.88 28.50
C GLY A 195 -28.22 8.08 27.56
N GLY A 196 -28.42 7.79 26.27
CA GLY A 196 -29.22 8.56 25.30
C GLY A 196 -29.23 10.09 25.36
N GLY A 197 -28.64 10.74 24.34
CA GLY A 197 -28.89 12.15 24.07
C GLY A 197 -28.32 12.57 22.72
N ASN A 198 -29.19 12.99 21.81
CA ASN A 198 -28.91 13.34 20.42
C ASN A 198 -27.61 14.14 20.22
N ASN A 199 -26.79 13.65 19.31
CA ASN A 199 -25.60 14.33 18.81
C ASN A 199 -25.98 15.71 18.26
N LEU A 200 -25.67 16.77 19.01
CA LEU A 200 -25.71 18.18 18.59
C LEU A 200 -24.59 18.52 17.59
N SER A 201 -23.76 17.54 17.21
CA SER A 201 -22.60 17.72 16.33
C SER A 201 -22.94 18.11 14.89
N GLY A 202 -24.24 18.13 14.52
CA GLY A 202 -24.72 18.61 13.21
C GLY A 202 -25.54 19.89 13.23
N LEU A 203 -25.86 20.46 14.41
CA LEU A 203 -26.76 21.62 14.53
C LEU A 203 -25.95 22.91 14.62
N LYS A 204 -26.44 23.96 13.95
CA LYS A 204 -25.78 25.26 13.94
C LYS A 204 -25.89 25.91 15.33
N PRO A 205 -24.93 26.76 15.76
CA PRO A 205 -24.91 27.34 17.12
C PRO A 205 -26.21 28.05 17.55
N LYS A 206 -26.96 28.65 16.61
CA LYS A 206 -28.26 29.31 16.89
C LYS A 206 -29.38 28.31 17.20
N GLU A 207 -29.32 27.10 16.65
CA GLU A 207 -30.31 26.04 16.85
C GLU A 207 -30.10 25.38 18.22
N VAL A 208 -28.84 25.24 18.65
CA VAL A 208 -28.49 24.77 20.00
C VAL A 208 -29.04 25.69 21.09
N LEU A 209 -28.91 27.01 20.93
CA LEU A 209 -29.45 28.00 21.88
C LEU A 209 -30.99 27.96 21.97
N LYS A 210 -31.65 27.76 20.84
CA LYS A 210 -33.11 27.64 20.76
C LYS A 210 -33.63 26.38 21.46
N GLU A 211 -32.90 25.28 21.33
CA GLU A 211 -33.23 24.00 21.99
C GLU A 211 -33.02 24.06 23.51
N ILE A 212 -32.01 24.79 23.96
CA ILE A 212 -31.77 25.04 25.40
C ILE A 212 -32.85 25.94 25.99
N GLN A 213 -33.24 27.03 25.32
CA GLN A 213 -34.32 27.92 25.78
C GLN A 213 -35.67 27.20 25.87
N ARG A 214 -35.96 26.29 24.93
CA ARG A 214 -37.19 25.47 24.93
C ARG A 214 -37.30 24.59 26.19
N LYS A 215 -36.20 23.96 26.58
CA LYS A 215 -36.14 23.07 27.77
C LYS A 215 -36.16 23.81 29.11
N LEU A 216 -35.89 25.12 29.11
CA LEU A 216 -35.97 25.95 30.31
C LEU A 216 -37.37 26.53 30.55
N SER A 217 -38.26 26.45 29.56
CA SER A 217 -39.66 26.85 29.66
C SER A 217 -40.64 25.67 29.90
N GLU A 218 -40.10 24.44 30.02
CA GLU A 218 -40.81 23.18 30.32
C GLU A 218 -40.43 22.67 31.72
#